data_AF-A0A2V8IGT7-F1
#
_entry.id   AF-A0A2V8IGT7-F1
#
_cell.length_a   1.000
_cell.length_b   1.000
_cell.length_c   1.000
_cell.angle_alpha   90.00
_cell.angle_beta   90.00
_cell.angle_gamma   90.00
#
_symmetry.space_group_name_H-M   'P 1'
#
loop_
_entity.id
_entity.type
_entity.pdbx_description
1 polymer ?
#
loop_
_entity_poly.entity_id
_entity_poly.type
_entity_poly.pdbx_seq_one_letter_code
_entity_poly.pdbx_strand_id
1 'polypeptide(L)'
;MGLIWTVAGAYRQVLLELEAGLEEIIKRVRGELFGPGRVYLDVKRKIGAQGGLRNIPDGYLSDLTGAKPRLFVVEIELASHDYLRHIAVQILQFSLSFEAEPRLAILIWRCNRHSELKPSFGYD
;
A
#
# COMPACT_ATOMS: atom_id res chain seq x y z
N MET A 1 -20.92 -7.67 14.97
CA MET A 1 -19.61 -6.98 14.98
C MET A 1 -18.92 -7.28 16.30
N GLY A 2 -17.80 -8.01 16.28
CA GLY A 2 -17.06 -8.36 17.50
C GLY A 2 -16.16 -7.22 17.97
N LEU A 3 -16.13 -6.97 19.28
CA LEU A 3 -15.10 -6.15 19.92
C LEU A 3 -13.94 -7.07 20.31
N ILE A 4 -12.71 -6.65 20.00
CA ILE A 4 -11.50 -7.30 20.47
C ILE A 4 -10.99 -6.50 21.66
N TRP A 5 -10.92 -7.14 22.82
CA TRP A 5 -10.37 -6.53 24.03
C TRP A 5 -8.93 -6.97 24.22
N THR A 6 -8.06 -6.01 24.46
CA THR A 6 -6.65 -6.24 24.80
C THR A 6 -6.29 -5.42 26.02
N VAL A 7 -5.13 -5.69 26.60
CA VAL A 7 -4.56 -4.87 27.69
C VAL A 7 -4.35 -3.40 27.28
N ALA A 8 -4.21 -3.12 25.98
CA ALA A 8 -4.02 -1.77 25.44
C ALA A 8 -5.34 -1.04 25.14
N GLY A 9 -6.48 -1.75 25.15
CA GLY A 9 -7.79 -1.16 24.89
C GLY A 9 -8.75 -2.06 24.11
N ALA A 10 -9.92 -1.49 23.79
CA ALA A 10 -10.96 -2.12 23.01
C ALA A 10 -10.88 -1.71 21.54
N TYR A 11 -10.88 -2.69 20.66
CA TYR A 11 -10.78 -2.52 19.22
C TYR A 11 -12.05 -3.03 18.54
N ARG A 12 -12.46 -2.35 17.48
CA ARG A 12 -13.61 -2.74 16.66
C ARG A 12 -13.15 -2.92 15.22
N GLN A 13 -13.61 -3.99 14.59
CA GLN A 13 -13.47 -4.15 13.16
C GLN A 13 -14.29 -3.09 12.41
N VAL A 14 -13.62 -2.33 11.55
CA VAL A 14 -14.26 -1.37 10.65
C VAL A 14 -14.40 -2.03 9.28
N LEU A 15 -15.62 -2.08 8.75
CA LEU A 15 -15.88 -2.47 7.37
C LEU A 15 -15.87 -1.21 6.51
N LEU A 16 -15.11 -1.28 5.42
CA LEU A 16 -14.96 -0.19 4.48
C LEU A 16 -15.52 -0.63 3.13
N GLU A 17 -16.42 0.18 2.61
CA GLU A 17 -17.07 -0.06 1.31
C GLU A 17 -16.30 0.64 0.17
N LEU A 18 -15.46 1.63 0.49
CA LEU A 18 -14.76 2.48 -0.48
C LEU A 18 -13.27 2.61 -0.13
N GLU A 19 -12.44 2.63 -1.17
CA GLU A 19 -10.98 2.82 -1.06
C GLU A 19 -10.61 4.16 -0.43
N ALA A 20 -11.36 5.22 -0.70
CA ALA A 20 -11.16 6.51 -0.06
C ALA A 20 -11.22 6.42 1.49
N GLY A 21 -12.13 5.60 2.03
CA GLY A 21 -12.20 5.38 3.48
C GLY A 21 -10.99 4.62 4.00
N LEU A 22 -10.43 3.73 3.18
CA LEU A 22 -9.23 2.98 3.50
C LEU A 22 -7.97 3.84 3.45
N GLU A 23 -7.83 4.68 2.42
CA GLU A 23 -6.76 5.68 2.32
C GLU A 23 -6.73 6.56 3.57
N GLU A 24 -7.87 7.08 4.00
CA GLU A 24 -7.98 7.94 5.18
C GLU A 24 -7.57 7.24 6.48
N ILE A 25 -7.89 5.94 6.61
CA ILE A 25 -7.44 5.15 7.76
C ILE A 25 -5.92 4.97 7.71
N ILE A 26 -5.37 4.57 6.57
CA ILE A 26 -3.92 4.39 6.39
C ILE A 26 -3.17 5.67 6.74
N LYS A 27 -3.65 6.85 6.29
CA LYS A 27 -3.04 8.14 6.63
C LYS A 27 -3.00 8.39 8.14
N ARG A 28 -4.04 8.00 8.87
CA ARG A 28 -4.13 8.15 10.33
C ARG A 28 -3.22 7.18 11.05
N VAL A 29 -3.18 5.91 10.64
CA VAL A 29 -2.43 4.85 11.33
C VAL A 29 -1.02 4.63 10.78
N ARG A 30 -0.59 5.36 9.75
CA ARG A 30 0.68 5.14 9.02
C ARG A 30 1.91 4.96 9.92
N GLY A 31 2.00 5.69 11.03
CA GLY A 31 3.12 5.59 11.96
C GLY A 31 3.19 4.22 12.65
N GLU A 32 2.03 3.71 13.10
CA GLU A 32 1.92 2.38 13.70
C GLU A 32 1.97 1.28 12.63
N LEU A 33 1.36 1.53 11.47
CA LEU A 33 1.25 0.56 10.38
C LEU A 33 2.61 0.22 9.76
N PHE A 34 3.41 1.23 9.45
CA PHE A 34 4.72 1.02 8.82
C PHE A 34 5.85 0.94 9.85
N GLY A 35 5.63 1.41 11.07
CA GLY A 35 6.62 1.39 12.14
C GLY A 35 7.73 2.44 11.97
N PRO A 36 8.68 2.49 12.92
CA PRO A 36 9.72 3.50 12.95
C PRO A 36 10.71 3.35 11.78
N GLY A 37 11.28 4.48 11.33
CA GLY A 37 12.25 4.52 10.24
C GLY A 37 11.64 4.35 8.84
N ARG A 38 10.31 4.33 8.73
CA ARG A 38 9.60 4.33 7.46
C ARG A 38 8.71 5.57 7.35
N VAL A 39 8.82 6.28 6.24
CA VAL A 39 8.12 7.55 5.99
C VAL A 39 7.12 7.35 4.86
N TYR A 40 5.83 7.37 5.20
CA TYR A 40 4.76 7.32 4.21
C TYR A 40 4.47 8.73 3.65
N LEU A 41 4.54 8.85 2.35
CA LEU A 41 4.28 10.07 1.57
C LEU A 41 2.93 9.91 0.88
N ASP A 42 1.92 10.57 1.44
CA ASP A 42 0.59 10.71 0.84
C ASP A 42 0.63 11.75 -0.28
N VAL A 43 1.32 11.40 -1.38
CA VAL A 43 1.42 12.27 -2.55
C VAL A 43 1.16 11.47 -3.82
N LYS A 44 0.09 11.83 -4.54
CA LYS A 44 -0.26 11.23 -5.83
C LYS A 44 0.53 11.92 -6.95
N ARG A 45 1.81 11.56 -7.09
CA ARG A 45 2.68 12.06 -8.18
C ARG A 45 2.84 11.05 -9.29
N LYS A 46 2.71 11.52 -10.54
CA LYS A 46 2.89 10.71 -11.75
C LYS A 46 4.28 10.10 -11.83
N ILE A 47 4.32 8.84 -12.22
CA ILE A 47 5.53 8.08 -12.53
C ILE A 47 5.54 7.75 -14.01
N GLY A 48 6.71 7.82 -14.64
CA GLY A 48 6.93 7.41 -16.02
C GLY A 48 7.53 8.52 -16.89
N ALA A 49 8.26 8.12 -17.92
CA ALA A 49 8.93 9.02 -18.85
C ALA A 49 7.94 9.87 -19.66
N GLN A 50 8.40 11.04 -20.10
CA GLN A 50 7.62 11.92 -20.96
C GLN A 50 7.38 11.26 -22.33
N GLY A 51 6.18 10.71 -22.54
CA GLY A 51 5.80 10.00 -23.78
C GLY A 51 5.60 8.48 -23.61
N GLY A 52 5.85 7.92 -22.42
CA GLY A 52 5.59 6.51 -22.09
C GLY A 52 4.32 6.27 -21.26
N LEU A 53 4.13 5.02 -20.82
CA LEU A 53 3.09 4.65 -19.86
C LEU A 53 3.28 5.45 -18.57
N ARG A 54 2.23 6.15 -18.16
CA ARG A 54 2.17 6.97 -16.96
C ARG A 54 1.14 6.41 -16.02
N ASN A 55 1.56 6.06 -14.82
CA ASN A 55 0.65 5.65 -13.77
C ASN A 55 0.79 6.58 -12.55
N ILE A 56 -0.29 6.74 -11.80
CA ILE A 56 -0.32 7.56 -10.58
C ILE A 56 -0.59 6.61 -9.43
N PRO A 57 0.36 6.42 -8.51
CA PRO A 57 0.10 5.62 -7.33
C PRO A 57 -0.68 6.38 -6.28
N ASP A 58 -1.21 5.63 -5.30
CA ASP A 58 -1.88 6.21 -4.15
C ASP A 58 -0.91 6.83 -3.15
N GLY A 59 0.32 6.31 -3.08
CA GLY A 59 1.38 6.94 -2.31
C GLY A 59 2.74 6.29 -2.47
N TYR A 60 3.68 6.77 -1.64
CA TYR A 60 5.04 6.25 -1.60
C TYR A 60 5.45 5.94 -0.16
N LEU A 61 6.32 4.96 0.04
CA LEU A 61 6.90 4.65 1.33
C LEU A 61 8.42 4.67 1.22
N SER A 62 9.09 5.56 1.95
CA SER A 62 10.54 5.55 2.07
C SER A 62 10.95 4.74 3.30
N ASP A 63 11.62 3.63 3.08
CA ASP A 63 12.19 2.78 4.13
C ASP A 63 13.66 3.16 4.36
N LEU A 64 13.93 3.74 5.52
CA LEU A 64 15.25 4.19 5.95
C LEU A 64 15.88 3.24 6.98
N THR A 65 15.24 2.09 7.25
CA THR A 65 15.69 1.17 8.30
C THR A 65 16.91 0.33 7.93
N GLY A 66 17.18 0.18 6.62
CA GLY A 66 18.30 -0.61 6.10
C GLY A 66 19.55 0.20 5.79
N ALA A 67 20.67 -0.51 5.54
CA ALA A 67 21.94 0.10 5.13
C ALA A 67 21.84 0.90 3.81
N LYS A 68 20.85 0.60 2.97
CA LYS A 68 20.49 1.39 1.79
C LYS A 68 19.02 1.78 1.89
N PRO A 69 18.68 3.08 1.77
CA PRO A 69 17.29 3.50 1.76
C PRO A 69 16.57 2.92 0.54
N ARG A 70 15.33 2.48 0.73
CA ARG A 70 14.46 1.94 -0.32
C ARG A 70 13.24 2.82 -0.48
N LEU A 71 12.79 2.99 -1.71
CA LEU A 71 11.53 3.67 -2.01
C LEU A 71 10.53 2.62 -2.47
N PHE A 72 9.30 2.71 -1.99
CA PHE A 72 8.23 1.81 -2.40
C PHE A 72 7.09 2.61 -3.00
N VAL A 73 6.45 2.03 -4.00
CA VAL A 73 5.13 2.47 -4.47
C VAL A 73 4.07 1.78 -3.63
N VAL A 74 3.08 2.53 -3.20
CA VAL A 74 1.96 2.04 -2.39
C VAL A 74 0.67 2.16 -3.21
N GLU A 75 0.02 1.01 -3.41
CA GLU A 75 -1.33 0.91 -3.99
C GLU A 75 -2.28 0.43 -2.90
N ILE A 76 -3.45 1.06 -2.84
CA ILE A 76 -4.46 0.78 -1.82
C ILE A 76 -5.70 0.24 -2.52
N GLU A 77 -5.98 -1.04 -2.34
CA GLU A 77 -7.08 -1.71 -3.04
C GLU A 77 -7.98 -2.47 -2.05
N LEU A 78 -9.29 -2.43 -2.28
CA LEU A 78 -10.23 -3.26 -1.53
C LEU A 78 -10.12 -4.73 -1.95
N ALA A 79 -10.11 -5.65 -0.97
CA ALA A 79 -10.06 -7.08 -1.27
C ALA A 79 -11.26 -7.61 -2.06
N SER A 80 -12.34 -6.83 -2.18
CA SER A 80 -13.55 -7.21 -2.91
C SER A 80 -13.48 -6.96 -4.42
N HIS A 81 -12.46 -6.27 -4.92
CA HIS A 81 -12.27 -6.09 -6.36
C HIS A 81 -11.54 -7.28 -7.01
N ASP A 82 -11.53 -7.37 -8.35
CA ASP A 82 -10.78 -8.39 -9.11
C ASP A 82 -9.26 -8.14 -8.99
N TYR A 83 -8.74 -8.54 -7.83
CA TYR A 83 -7.37 -8.30 -7.39
C TYR A 83 -6.33 -8.66 -8.44
N LEU A 84 -6.49 -9.81 -9.11
CA LEU A 84 -5.51 -10.29 -10.08
C LEU A 84 -5.45 -9.39 -11.30
N ARG A 85 -6.59 -8.93 -11.82
CA ARG A 85 -6.60 -8.04 -12.99
C ARG A 85 -6.09 -6.64 -12.66
N HIS A 86 -6.54 -6.07 -11.56
CA HIS A 86 -6.22 -4.67 -11.23
C HIS A 86 -4.76 -4.52 -10.78
N ILE A 87 -4.32 -5.31 -9.81
CA ILE A 87 -2.97 -5.22 -9.26
C ILE A 87 -1.91 -5.68 -10.26
N ALA A 88 -2.15 -6.75 -11.04
CA ALA A 88 -1.15 -7.20 -12.00
C ALA A 88 -0.90 -6.15 -13.10
N VAL A 89 -1.96 -5.48 -13.56
CA VAL A 89 -1.84 -4.39 -14.54
C VAL A 89 -1.10 -3.20 -13.93
N GLN A 90 -1.44 -2.79 -12.70
CA GLN A 90 -0.73 -1.70 -12.02
C GLN A 90 0.76 -2.02 -11.80
N ILE A 91 1.08 -3.21 -11.27
CA ILE A 91 2.47 -3.66 -11.10
C ILE A 91 3.21 -3.65 -12.43
N LEU A 92 2.62 -4.20 -13.49
CA LEU A 92 3.23 -4.24 -14.81
C LEU A 92 3.48 -2.82 -15.36
N GLN A 93 2.50 -1.93 -15.23
CA GLN A 93 2.62 -0.54 -15.64
C GLN A 93 3.75 0.17 -14.89
N PHE A 94 3.84 -0.03 -13.57
CA PHE A 94 4.93 0.52 -12.77
C PHE A 94 6.27 -0.05 -13.21
N SER A 95 6.42 -1.37 -13.32
CA SER A 95 7.67 -2.01 -13.76
C SER A 95 8.15 -1.47 -15.11
N LEU A 96 7.24 -1.29 -16.07
CA LEU A 96 7.55 -0.69 -17.38
C LEU A 96 7.93 0.80 -17.28
N SER A 97 7.32 1.55 -16.37
CA SER A 97 7.70 2.94 -16.09
C SER A 97 9.06 3.06 -15.38
N PHE A 98 9.59 1.96 -14.81
CA PHE A 98 10.76 1.94 -13.93
C PHE A 98 11.98 1.16 -14.43
N GLU A 99 11.97 0.58 -15.64
CA GLU A 99 13.20 0.06 -16.25
C GLU A 99 14.34 1.12 -16.32
N ALA A 100 14.02 2.40 -16.09
CA ALA A 100 14.98 3.48 -15.92
C ALA A 100 15.56 3.67 -14.48
N GLU A 101 14.93 3.15 -13.40
CA GLU A 101 15.29 3.45 -11.99
C GLU A 101 15.20 2.23 -11.03
N PRO A 102 16.33 1.56 -10.69
CA PRO A 102 16.37 0.19 -10.15
C PRO A 102 16.16 0.04 -8.61
N ARG A 103 15.47 0.96 -7.92
CA ARG A 103 15.42 0.97 -6.44
C ARG A 103 14.02 0.91 -5.82
N LEU A 104 13.02 0.55 -6.60
CA LEU A 104 11.63 0.52 -6.16
C LEU A 104 11.08 -0.88 -5.93
N ALA A 105 10.37 -1.06 -4.83
CA ALA A 105 9.60 -2.27 -4.52
C ALA A 105 8.13 -1.90 -4.27
N ILE A 106 7.19 -2.80 -4.52
CA ILE A 106 5.75 -2.49 -4.47
C ILE A 106 5.18 -3.06 -3.18
N LEU A 107 4.49 -2.22 -2.40
CA LEU A 107 3.82 -2.63 -1.17
C LEU A 107 2.31 -2.54 -1.37
N ILE A 108 1.63 -3.67 -1.23
CA ILE A 108 0.17 -3.77 -1.38
C ILE A 108 -0.44 -3.93 0.00
N TRP A 109 -1.39 -3.06 0.34
CA TRP A 109 -2.16 -3.18 1.58
C TRP A 109 -3.60 -3.60 1.29
N ARG A 110 -4.07 -4.65 1.98
CA ARG A 110 -5.39 -5.26 1.72
C ARG A 110 -6.30 -5.24 2.95
N CYS A 111 -7.44 -4.56 2.83
CA CYS A 111 -8.54 -4.70 3.80
C CYS A 111 -9.48 -5.82 3.34
N ASN A 112 -9.55 -6.92 4.09
CA ASN A 112 -10.45 -8.02 3.76
C ASN A 112 -11.88 -7.72 4.27
N ARG A 113 -12.93 -7.91 3.45
CA ARG A 113 -14.33 -7.80 3.90
C ARG A 113 -14.77 -8.96 4.82
N HIS A 114 -13.87 -9.90 5.13
CA HIS A 114 -14.07 -10.92 6.15
C HIS A 114 -12.74 -11.47 6.69
N SER A 115 -12.69 -11.65 8.01
CA SER A 115 -11.91 -12.57 8.87
C SER A 115 -10.46 -13.04 8.57
N GLU A 116 -9.70 -12.50 7.61
CA GLU A 116 -8.26 -12.84 7.52
C GLU A 116 -7.40 -11.65 7.09
N LEU A 117 -6.71 -11.04 8.05
CA LEU A 117 -5.54 -10.18 7.80
C LEU A 117 -4.34 -11.12 7.59
N LYS A 118 -3.99 -11.39 6.33
CA LYS A 118 -2.72 -12.02 5.97
C LYS A 118 -1.87 -10.97 5.26
N PRO A 119 -0.70 -10.58 5.80
CA PRO A 119 0.28 -9.82 5.04
C PRO A 119 0.81 -10.72 3.92
N SER A 120 0.37 -10.48 2.68
CA SER A 120 0.95 -11.12 1.51
C SER A 120 2.21 -10.34 1.12
N PHE A 121 3.36 -10.82 1.58
CA PHE A 121 4.66 -10.43 1.04
C PHE A 121 4.84 -11.12 -0.31
N GLY A 122 4.90 -10.36 -1.40
CA GLY A 122 5.30 -10.87 -2.71
C GLY A 122 6.82 -10.90 -2.81
N TYR A 123 7.41 -12.03 -2.46
CA TYR A 123 8.73 -12.45 -2.92
C TYR A 123 8.60 -13.90 -3.39
N ASP A 124 8.48 -14.06 -4.71
CA ASP A 124 9.20 -15.00 -5.60
C ASP A 124 8.65 -14.83 -7.02
#